data_AF-A0A3N2RFW4-F1
#
_entry.id   AF-A0A3N2RFW4-F1
#
_cell.length_a   1.000
_cell.length_b   1.000
_cell.length_c   1.000
_cell.angle_alpha   90.00
_cell.angle_beta   90.00
_cell.angle_gamma   90.00
#
_symmetry.space_group_name_H-M   'P 1'
#
loop_
_entity.id
_entity.type
_entity.pdbx_description
1 polymer ?
#
loop_
_entity_poly.entity_id
_entity_poly.type
_entity_poly.pdbx_seq_one_letter_code
_entity_poly.pdbx_strand_id
1 'polypeptide(L)'
;MARLNGLRTRDSGAAQTGDEAAGLGAASLEAASLEAHFAERWNADRRLAVYGTLAPGEPNHHHLSELPGHWRPGTVTGELTRIGWGADLGYPALRWCEDAGEVAAQLFASEALPAHWARLDEFEGGQYLRILVPVRMADGTLEVANLYAAHPDAPQAG
;
A
#
# COMPACT_ATOMS: atom_id res chain seq x y z
N MET A 1 -50.76 -16.62 45.83
CA MET A 1 -49.45 -16.06 46.23
C MET A 1 -48.63 -15.90 44.95
N ALA A 2 -48.79 -14.78 44.20
CA ALA A 2 -47.88 -13.61 44.19
C ALA A 2 -46.53 -13.95 43.50
N ARG A 3 -46.01 -13.27 42.46
CA ARG A 3 -46.35 -12.07 41.66
C ARG A 3 -45.59 -12.14 40.32
N LEU A 4 -46.16 -11.53 39.27
CA LEU A 4 -45.46 -11.07 38.05
C LEU A 4 -44.52 -9.88 38.38
N ASN A 5 -43.36 -9.85 37.72
CA ASN A 5 -42.53 -8.68 37.36
C ASN A 5 -41.57 -9.23 36.27
N GLY A 6 -41.34 -8.67 35.09
CA GLY A 6 -41.46 -7.29 34.63
C GLY A 6 -40.11 -6.86 34.04
N LEU A 7 -40.09 -6.59 32.73
CA LEU A 7 -39.22 -5.64 32.01
C LEU A 7 -37.73 -6.01 31.75
N ARG A 8 -37.38 -6.23 30.48
CA ARG A 8 -36.76 -5.22 29.56
C ARG A 8 -36.13 -5.92 28.36
N THR A 9 -36.74 -5.70 27.20
CA THR A 9 -36.06 -5.79 25.90
C THR A 9 -34.85 -4.86 25.93
N ARG A 10 -33.64 -5.43 25.84
CA ARG A 10 -32.48 -4.67 25.38
C ARG A 10 -32.54 -4.67 23.86
N ASP A 11 -33.05 -3.56 23.34
CA ASP A 11 -32.72 -3.14 21.99
C ASP A 11 -31.21 -2.90 21.97
N SER A 12 -30.48 -3.64 21.13
CA SER A 12 -29.06 -3.46 20.87
C SER A 12 -28.89 -3.50 19.37
N GLY A 13 -29.19 -2.36 18.77
CA GLY A 13 -28.94 -2.07 17.37
C GLY A 13 -28.89 -0.55 17.21
N ALA A 14 -27.86 -0.08 16.49
CA ALA A 14 -27.69 1.29 16.01
C ALA A 14 -27.23 2.35 17.05
N ALA A 15 -25.95 2.32 17.41
CA ALA A 15 -25.24 3.53 17.88
C ALA A 15 -23.72 3.55 17.62
N GLN A 16 -23.18 2.72 16.71
CA GLN A 16 -21.72 2.71 16.41
C GLN A 16 -21.36 3.32 15.06
N THR A 17 -22.30 3.47 14.13
CA THR A 17 -22.02 3.88 12.74
C THR A 17 -21.62 5.34 12.55
N GLY A 18 -21.89 6.23 13.52
CA GLY A 18 -21.58 7.66 13.40
C GLY A 18 -20.16 8.05 13.81
N ASP A 19 -19.60 7.38 14.81
CA ASP A 19 -18.27 7.68 15.38
C ASP A 19 -17.16 7.06 14.52
N GLU A 20 -17.38 5.83 14.03
CA GLU A 20 -16.44 5.16 13.11
C GLU A 20 -16.30 5.90 11.78
N ALA A 21 -17.41 6.39 11.19
CA ALA A 21 -17.36 7.13 9.93
C ALA A 21 -16.61 8.48 10.07
N ALA A 22 -16.77 9.16 11.21
CA ALA A 22 -16.04 10.39 11.50
C ALA A 22 -14.54 10.12 11.73
N GLY A 23 -14.20 9.04 12.44
CA GLY A 23 -12.83 8.60 12.65
C GLY A 23 -12.11 8.22 11.36
N LEU A 24 -12.78 7.48 10.47
CA LEU A 24 -12.26 7.12 9.15
C LEU A 24 -12.00 8.36 8.28
N GLY A 25 -12.89 9.37 8.35
CA GLY A 25 -12.71 10.64 7.66
C GLY A 25 -11.50 11.44 8.15
N ALA A 26 -11.27 11.49 9.46
CA ALA A 26 -10.13 12.19 10.04
C ALA A 26 -8.80 11.51 9.68
N ALA A 27 -8.72 10.18 9.82
CA ALA A 27 -7.53 9.41 9.44
C ALA A 27 -7.19 9.56 7.95
N SER A 28 -8.21 9.62 7.08
CA SER A 28 -8.01 9.86 5.64
C SER A 28 -7.45 11.24 5.34
N LEU A 29 -7.87 12.29 6.06
CA LEU A 29 -7.32 13.65 5.91
C LEU A 29 -5.88 13.76 6.41
N GLU A 30 -5.55 13.05 7.50
CA GLU A 30 -4.19 12.96 8.01
C GLU A 30 -3.27 12.24 7.03
N ALA A 31 -3.71 11.11 6.48
CA ALA A 31 -2.97 10.37 5.46
C ALA A 31 -2.70 11.23 4.22
N ALA A 32 -3.73 11.91 3.70
CA ALA A 32 -3.58 12.82 2.55
C ALA A 32 -2.61 13.98 2.84
N SER A 33 -2.62 14.52 4.07
CA SER A 33 -1.70 15.58 4.48
C SER A 33 -0.25 15.09 4.57
N LEU A 34 -0.04 13.88 5.07
CA LEU A 34 1.28 13.24 5.10
C LEU A 34 1.77 12.94 3.69
N GLU A 35 0.93 12.38 2.83
CA GLU A 35 1.27 12.13 1.42
C GLU A 35 1.69 13.42 0.71
N ALA A 36 0.93 14.51 0.87
CA ALA A 36 1.30 15.82 0.34
C ALA A 36 2.64 16.31 0.90
N HIS A 37 2.88 16.16 2.20
CA HIS A 37 4.16 16.53 2.81
C HIS A 37 5.34 15.75 2.21
N PHE A 38 5.18 14.45 2.01
CA PHE A 38 6.22 13.61 1.41
C PHE A 38 6.42 13.89 -0.07
N ALA A 39 5.34 14.20 -0.80
CA ALA A 39 5.39 14.65 -2.18
C ALA A 39 6.19 15.96 -2.31
N GLU A 40 5.87 16.97 -1.52
CA GLU A 40 6.55 18.28 -1.56
C GLU A 40 8.04 18.18 -1.20
N ARG A 41 8.35 17.41 -0.15
CA ARG A 41 9.71 17.38 0.40
C ARG A 41 10.63 16.40 -0.30
N TRP A 42 10.09 15.30 -0.84
CA TRP A 42 10.89 14.23 -1.45
C TRP A 42 10.47 13.88 -2.87
N ASN A 43 9.48 14.53 -3.49
CA ASN A 43 8.90 14.11 -4.77
C ASN A 43 8.40 12.65 -4.74
N ALA A 44 7.91 12.21 -3.59
CA ALA A 44 7.51 10.82 -3.39
C ALA A 44 6.33 10.41 -4.29
N ASP A 45 5.45 11.36 -4.62
CA ASP A 45 4.33 11.22 -5.57
C ASP A 45 4.76 10.94 -7.02
N ARG A 46 6.05 11.15 -7.34
CA ARG A 46 6.65 10.89 -8.66
C ARG A 46 7.55 9.67 -8.66
N ARG A 47 7.46 8.83 -7.63
CA ARG A 47 8.36 7.69 -7.42
C ARG A 47 7.59 6.44 -7.03
N LEU A 48 7.88 5.35 -7.72
CA LEU A 48 7.33 4.02 -7.47
C LEU A 48 8.47 3.01 -7.34
N ALA A 49 8.59 2.35 -6.19
CA ALA A 49 9.45 1.20 -6.00
C ALA A 49 8.70 -0.08 -6.39
N VAL A 50 9.29 -0.83 -7.31
CA VAL A 50 8.69 -2.02 -7.92
C VAL A 50 9.56 -3.25 -7.69
N TYR A 51 9.00 -4.28 -7.05
CA TYR A 51 9.69 -5.55 -6.78
C TYR A 51 9.04 -6.76 -7.50
N GLY A 52 7.88 -6.56 -8.14
CA GLY A 52 7.07 -7.63 -8.72
C GLY A 52 6.65 -7.35 -10.17
N THR A 53 5.44 -7.75 -10.54
CA THR A 53 4.96 -7.85 -11.93
C THR A 53 4.97 -6.55 -12.76
N LEU A 54 5.07 -5.38 -12.13
CA LEU A 54 5.18 -4.09 -12.81
C LEU A 54 6.62 -3.76 -13.27
N ALA A 55 7.62 -4.53 -12.86
CA ALA A 55 9.03 -4.26 -13.15
C ALA A 55 9.35 -4.42 -14.65
N PRO A 56 10.43 -3.80 -15.17
CA PRO A 56 10.82 -3.96 -16.56
C PRO A 56 10.98 -5.43 -16.97
N GLY A 57 10.31 -5.84 -18.06
CA GLY A 57 10.34 -7.21 -18.56
C GLY A 57 9.31 -8.16 -17.93
N GLU A 58 8.58 -7.71 -16.91
CA GLU A 58 7.54 -8.50 -16.24
C GLU A 58 6.16 -8.33 -16.92
N PRO A 59 5.20 -9.27 -16.73
CA PRO A 59 3.94 -9.30 -17.47
C PRO A 59 3.10 -8.02 -17.40
N ASN A 60 3.14 -7.30 -16.28
CA ASN A 60 2.34 -6.09 -16.06
C ASN A 60 3.13 -4.79 -16.27
N HIS A 61 4.37 -4.88 -16.76
CA HIS A 61 5.19 -3.70 -17.07
C HIS A 61 4.49 -2.69 -17.99
N HIS A 62 3.60 -3.17 -18.85
CA HIS A 62 2.82 -2.34 -19.76
C HIS A 62 1.99 -1.25 -19.05
N HIS A 63 1.68 -1.41 -17.76
CA HIS A 63 1.05 -0.36 -16.97
C HIS A 63 1.95 0.86 -16.73
N LEU A 64 3.27 0.72 -16.83
CA LEU A 64 4.25 1.79 -16.57
C LEU A 64 5.06 2.16 -17.82
N SER A 65 5.20 1.25 -18.79
CA SER A 65 6.09 1.42 -19.94
C SER A 65 5.74 2.59 -20.86
N GLU A 66 4.48 3.06 -20.84
CA GLU A 66 4.03 4.21 -21.63
C GLU A 66 4.34 5.56 -20.96
N LEU A 67 4.71 5.55 -19.68
CA LEU A 67 5.00 6.77 -18.93
C LEU A 67 6.45 7.22 -19.18
N PRO A 68 6.69 8.52 -19.45
CA PRO A 68 8.05 9.03 -19.52
C PRO A 68 8.70 8.96 -18.14
N GLY A 69 9.89 8.39 -18.04
CA GLY A 69 10.56 8.26 -16.77
C GLY A 69 11.88 7.50 -16.87
N HIS A 70 12.48 7.26 -15.72
CA HIS A 70 13.71 6.50 -15.62
C HIS A 70 13.63 5.43 -14.53
N TRP A 71 14.28 4.31 -14.79
CA TRP A 71 14.39 3.19 -13.89
C TRP A 71 15.78 3.16 -13.27
N ARG A 72 15.86 2.96 -11.96
CA ARG A 72 17.13 2.77 -11.24
C ARG A 72 17.02 1.58 -10.29
N PRO A 73 18.06 0.75 -10.16
CA PRO A 73 18.07 -0.32 -9.17
C PRO A 73 18.13 0.27 -7.75
N GLY A 74 17.43 -0.37 -6.82
CA GLY A 74 17.47 -0.06 -5.40
C GLY A 74 17.03 -1.26 -4.55
N THR A 75 17.03 -1.10 -3.25
CA THR A 75 16.52 -2.09 -2.30
C THR A 75 15.52 -1.45 -1.33
N VAL A 76 14.54 -2.23 -0.91
CA VAL A 76 13.60 -1.89 0.18
C VAL A 76 13.72 -2.95 1.27
N THR A 77 13.27 -2.66 2.49
CA THR A 77 13.24 -3.65 3.56
C THR A 77 11.86 -4.31 3.65
N GLY A 78 11.82 -5.61 3.90
CA GLY A 78 10.57 -6.33 4.08
C GLY A 78 10.69 -7.83 3.93
N GLU A 79 9.56 -8.50 4.05
CA GLU A 79 9.44 -9.95 3.89
C GLU A 79 8.58 -10.26 2.67
N LEU A 80 9.10 -11.12 1.79
CA LEU A 80 8.33 -11.66 0.67
C LEU A 80 7.50 -12.84 1.14
N THR A 81 6.18 -12.65 1.13
CA THR A 81 5.22 -13.67 1.52
C THR A 81 4.50 -14.22 0.29
N ARG A 82 4.31 -15.54 0.20
CA ARG A 82 3.57 -16.17 -0.91
C ARG A 82 2.05 -15.97 -0.71
N ILE A 83 1.61 -14.73 -0.76
CA ILE A 83 0.23 -14.27 -0.54
C ILE A 83 -0.12 -13.28 -1.65
N GLY A 84 -1.39 -13.22 -2.05
CA GLY A 84 -1.89 -12.35 -3.11
C GLY A 84 -2.03 -13.08 -4.45
N TRP A 85 -2.81 -12.52 -5.39
CA TRP A 85 -3.07 -13.14 -6.70
C TRP A 85 -1.79 -13.40 -7.51
N GLY A 86 -0.74 -12.61 -7.28
CA GLY A 86 0.57 -12.80 -7.89
C GLY A 86 1.34 -14.01 -7.35
N ALA A 87 1.02 -14.51 -6.16
CA ALA A 87 1.79 -15.58 -5.51
C ALA A 87 1.71 -16.91 -6.27
N ASP A 88 0.53 -17.23 -6.81
CA ASP A 88 0.33 -18.40 -7.67
C ASP A 88 1.00 -18.25 -9.04
N LEU A 89 1.37 -17.02 -9.41
CA LEU A 89 2.13 -16.67 -10.61
C LEU A 89 3.63 -16.48 -10.34
N GLY A 90 4.10 -16.74 -9.11
CA GLY A 90 5.50 -16.61 -8.72
C GLY A 90 5.94 -15.24 -8.17
N TYR A 91 4.99 -14.32 -7.93
CA TYR A 91 5.23 -12.98 -7.41
C TYR A 91 4.73 -12.86 -5.96
N PRO A 92 5.58 -13.12 -4.96
CA PRO A 92 5.19 -12.96 -3.55
C PRO A 92 4.91 -11.50 -3.23
N ALA A 93 3.89 -11.23 -2.41
CA ALA A 93 3.61 -9.88 -1.91
C ALA A 93 4.60 -9.49 -0.80
N LEU A 94 5.07 -8.25 -0.85
CA LEU A 94 5.97 -7.68 0.15
C LEU A 94 5.18 -7.16 1.34
N ARG A 95 5.51 -7.63 2.55
CA ARG A 95 5.15 -6.95 3.80
C ARG A 95 6.32 -6.06 4.21
N TRP A 96 6.09 -4.76 4.28
CA TRP A 96 7.14 -3.83 4.71
C TRP A 96 7.44 -4.02 6.19
N CYS A 97 8.71 -4.13 6.52
CA CYS A 97 9.22 -4.27 7.88
C CYS A 97 10.63 -3.68 7.90
N GLU A 98 10.91 -2.75 8.82
CA GLU A 98 12.20 -2.07 8.91
C GLU A 98 13.35 -3.02 9.26
N ASP A 99 13.11 -3.95 10.19
CA ASP A 99 14.12 -4.89 10.71
C ASP A 99 14.25 -6.18 9.89
N ALA A 100 13.55 -6.27 8.76
CA ALA A 100 13.59 -7.43 7.88
C ALA A 100 14.76 -7.39 6.87
N GLY A 101 14.82 -8.40 6.00
CA GLY A 101 15.82 -8.47 4.94
C GLY A 101 15.62 -7.43 3.84
N GLU A 102 16.65 -7.25 3.02
CA GLU A 102 16.57 -6.43 1.82
C GLU A 102 15.89 -7.19 0.67
N VAL A 103 14.96 -6.51 0.01
CA VAL A 103 14.29 -6.95 -1.20
C VAL A 103 14.74 -6.08 -2.37
N ALA A 104 15.23 -6.71 -3.43
CA ALA A 104 15.60 -6.02 -4.65
C ALA A 104 14.37 -5.36 -5.29
N ALA A 105 14.52 -4.11 -5.70
CA ALA A 105 13.49 -3.33 -6.35
C ALA A 105 14.06 -2.51 -7.51
N GLN A 106 13.16 -2.03 -8.36
CA GLN A 106 13.42 -1.02 -9.37
C GLN A 106 12.64 0.23 -9.00
N LEU A 107 13.34 1.34 -8.82
CA LEU A 107 12.76 2.66 -8.61
C LEU A 107 12.43 3.28 -9.96
N PHE A 108 11.14 3.43 -10.24
CA PHE A 108 10.64 4.21 -11.35
C PHE A 108 10.35 5.64 -10.91
N ALA A 109 10.96 6.61 -11.58
CA ALA A 109 10.71 8.03 -11.33
C ALA A 109 10.16 8.70 -12.59
N SER A 110 9.02 9.39 -12.43
CA SER A 110 8.26 9.99 -13.53
C SER A 110 7.39 11.14 -13.05
N GLU A 111 7.44 12.26 -13.77
CA GLU A 111 6.53 13.41 -13.58
C GLU A 111 5.07 13.07 -13.91
N ALA A 112 4.82 11.98 -14.65
CA ALA A 112 3.48 11.57 -15.03
C ALA A 112 2.76 10.77 -13.94
N LEU A 113 3.50 10.12 -13.03
CA LEU A 113 2.93 9.22 -11.99
C LEU A 113 1.75 9.81 -11.20
N PRO A 114 1.76 11.09 -10.77
CA PRO A 114 0.64 11.69 -10.06
C PRO A 114 -0.72 11.54 -10.76
N ALA A 115 -0.74 11.52 -12.09
CA ALA A 115 -1.96 11.37 -12.89
C ALA A 115 -2.43 9.90 -13.04
N HIS A 116 -1.61 8.92 -12.65
CA HIS A 116 -1.88 7.50 -12.88
C HIS A 116 -2.09 6.68 -11.60
N TRP A 117 -1.93 7.31 -10.44
CA TRP A 117 -2.08 6.64 -9.14
C TRP A 117 -3.41 5.91 -8.97
N ALA A 118 -4.54 6.56 -9.27
CA ALA A 118 -5.86 5.95 -9.13
C ALA A 118 -6.02 4.69 -10.00
N ARG A 119 -5.50 4.70 -11.22
CA ARG A 119 -5.55 3.54 -12.13
C ARG A 119 -4.65 2.40 -11.66
N LEU A 120 -3.47 2.72 -11.10
CA LEU A 120 -2.58 1.71 -10.54
C LEU A 120 -3.18 1.08 -9.28
N ASP A 121 -3.83 1.87 -8.42
CA ASP A 121 -4.53 1.37 -7.24
C ASP A 121 -5.69 0.44 -7.61
N GLU A 122 -6.46 0.79 -8.63
CA GLU A 122 -7.55 -0.05 -9.14
C GLU A 122 -7.03 -1.38 -9.70
N PHE A 123 -5.91 -1.35 -10.42
CA PHE A 123 -5.28 -2.55 -10.97
C PHE A 123 -4.79 -3.52 -9.89
N GLU A 124 -4.08 -3.00 -8.88
CA GLU A 124 -3.53 -3.82 -7.79
C GLU A 124 -4.65 -4.36 -6.88
N GLY A 125 -5.71 -3.56 -6.70
CA GLY A 125 -6.94 -3.95 -6.02
C GLY A 125 -6.75 -4.19 -4.52
N GLY A 126 -7.78 -4.73 -3.86
CA GLY A 126 -7.82 -4.85 -2.39
C GLY A 126 -6.82 -5.82 -1.76
N GLN A 127 -5.98 -6.51 -2.54
CA GLN A 127 -4.93 -7.37 -2.01
C GLN A 127 -3.62 -6.63 -1.73
N TYR A 128 -3.48 -5.42 -2.27
CA TYR A 128 -2.33 -4.57 -2.05
C TYR A 128 -2.75 -3.21 -1.53
N LEU A 129 -1.86 -2.57 -0.78
CA LEU A 129 -2.02 -1.21 -0.30
C LEU A 129 -0.80 -0.40 -0.75
N ARG A 130 -1.03 0.80 -1.30
CA ARG A 130 0.06 1.72 -1.59
C ARG A 130 0.53 2.37 -0.29
N ILE A 131 1.82 2.23 -0.01
CA ILE A 131 2.49 2.82 1.15
C ILE A 131 3.72 3.59 0.70
N LEU A 132 4.19 4.52 1.53
CA LEU A 132 5.48 5.19 1.35
C LEU A 132 6.58 4.39 2.07
N VAL A 133 7.68 4.13 1.36
CA VAL A 133 8.83 3.39 1.89
C VAL A 133 10.15 4.10 1.58
N PRO A 134 11.16 3.93 2.44
CA PRO A 134 12.54 4.26 2.08
C PRO A 134 13.07 3.24 1.05
N VAL A 135 13.74 3.75 0.03
CA VAL A 135 14.45 2.98 -0.99
C VAL A 135 15.94 3.30 -0.88
N ARG A 136 16.75 2.28 -0.62
CA ARG A 136 18.21 2.40 -0.61
C ARG A 136 18.74 2.29 -2.03
N MET A 137 19.39 3.34 -2.49
CA MET A 137 20.02 3.41 -3.80
C MET A 137 21.43 2.81 -3.77
N ALA A 138 21.96 2.46 -4.94
CA ALA A 138 23.28 1.84 -5.06
C ALA A 138 24.44 2.73 -4.55
N ASP A 139 24.27 4.05 -4.54
CA ASP A 139 25.23 5.01 -3.99
C ASP A 139 25.11 5.21 -2.47
N GLY A 140 24.22 4.46 -1.81
CA GLY A 140 23.96 4.54 -0.38
C GLY A 140 22.97 5.64 0.03
N THR A 141 22.47 6.43 -0.92
CA THR A 141 21.42 7.43 -0.64
C THR A 141 20.07 6.76 -0.38
N LEU A 142 19.20 7.48 0.32
CA LEU A 142 17.81 7.08 0.55
C LEU A 142 16.88 7.99 -0.25
N GLU A 143 15.95 7.37 -0.98
CA GLU A 143 14.82 8.05 -1.59
C GLU A 143 13.52 7.57 -0.94
N VAL A 144 12.48 8.40 -0.99
CA VAL A 144 11.13 8.02 -0.57
C VAL A 144 10.32 7.73 -1.82
N ALA A 145 9.66 6.57 -1.86
CA ALA A 145 8.84 6.15 -2.98
C ALA A 145 7.56 5.48 -2.51
N ASN A 146 6.54 5.51 -3.36
CA ASN A 146 5.38 4.65 -3.21
C ASN A 146 5.75 3.19 -3.49
N LEU A 147 5.09 2.25 -2.84
CA LEU A 147 5.22 0.80 -3.07
C LEU A 147 3.88 0.12 -2.80
N TYR A 148 3.54 -0.88 -3.60
CA TYR A 148 2.38 -1.76 -3.35
C TYR A 148 2.76 -2.91 -2.43
N ALA A 149 2.42 -2.78 -1.14
CA ALA A 149 2.67 -3.80 -0.13
C ALA A 149 1.45 -4.72 0.01
N ALA A 150 1.64 -5.93 0.54
CA ALA A 150 0.54 -6.82 0.90
C ALA A 150 -0.42 -6.06 1.82
N HIS A 151 -1.72 -6.13 1.52
CA HIS A 151 -2.73 -5.56 2.40
C HIS A 151 -2.59 -6.20 3.81
N PRO A 152 -2.68 -5.43 4.91
CA PRO A 152 -2.54 -5.97 6.26
C PRO A 152 -3.53 -7.10 6.54
N ASP A 153 -4.75 -6.98 6.00
CA ASP A 153 -5.79 -8.00 6.11
C ASP A 153 -5.66 -9.15 5.09
N ALA A 154 -4.66 -9.13 4.22
CA ALA A 154 -4.43 -10.24 3.28
C ALA A 154 -4.04 -11.50 4.08
N PRO A 155 -4.75 -12.63 3.88
CA PRO A 155 -4.60 -13.83 4.70
C PRO A 155 -3.15 -14.33 4.69
N GLN A 156 -2.60 -14.59 5.88
CA GLN A 156 -1.26 -15.15 6.05
C GLN A 156 -1.24 -16.61 5.58
N ALA A 157 -0.24 -16.99 4.79
CA ALA A 157 0.05 -18.40 4.54
C ALA A 157 0.52 -19.01 5.88
N GLY A 158 -0.27 -19.95 6.41
CA GLY A 158 0.05 -20.69 7.63
C GLY A 158 1.11 -21.75 7.46
#